data_AF-C0EBN2-F1
#
_entry.id   AF-C0EBN2-F1
#
_cell.length_a   1.000
_cell.length_b   1.000
_cell.length_c   1.000
_cell.angle_alpha   90.00
_cell.angle_beta   90.00
_cell.angle_gamma   90.00
#
_symmetry.space_group_name_H-M   'P 1'
#
loop_
_entity.id
_entity.type
_entity.pdbx_description
1 polymer ?
#
loop_
_entity_poly.entity_id
_entity_poly.type
_entity_poly.pdbx_seq_one_letter_code
_entity_poly.pdbx_strand_id
1 'polypeptide(L)'
;MVTLLAAALCAALFAGCGEKGAGPSGIRKEEFDKIWMGMDNYELLKLIGGNGDRIAEDEQNSVYTYTYKYPGEKGGYAIIVMRADMAESILNIPEVVSKEDHGLK
;
A
#
# COMPACT_ATOMS: atom_id res chain seq x y z
N MET A 1 13.57 43.53 -9.03
CA MET A 1 12.21 42.97 -9.08
C MET A 1 11.99 42.43 -10.50
N VAL A 2 12.29 41.15 -10.72
CA VAL A 2 11.95 40.41 -11.95
C VAL A 2 11.55 38.99 -11.53
N THR A 3 10.48 38.55 -12.15
CA THR A 3 9.52 37.49 -11.82
C THR A 3 10.00 36.05 -12.07
N LEU A 4 9.73 35.18 -11.09
CA LEU A 4 9.11 33.85 -11.13
C LEU A 4 9.15 32.96 -12.40
N LEU A 5 9.51 31.70 -12.11
CA LEU A 5 8.93 30.42 -12.58
C LEU A 5 9.43 29.81 -13.90
N ALA A 6 10.13 28.67 -13.79
CA ALA A 6 9.83 27.42 -14.50
C ALA A 6 10.79 26.30 -14.07
N ALA A 7 10.42 25.54 -13.04
CA ALA A 7 10.94 24.19 -12.84
C ALA A 7 9.79 23.22 -13.15
N ALA A 8 9.60 22.92 -14.43
CA ALA A 8 8.70 21.87 -14.89
C ALA A 8 9.32 20.52 -14.51
N LEU A 9 8.95 20.02 -13.34
CA LEU A 9 9.36 18.70 -12.86
C LEU A 9 8.48 17.64 -13.54
N CYS A 10 9.14 16.82 -14.37
CA CYS A 10 8.70 15.54 -14.91
C CYS A 10 7.42 14.94 -14.31
N ALA A 11 6.32 14.93 -15.06
CA ALA A 11 5.15 14.10 -14.74
C ALA A 11 4.49 13.50 -16.00
N ALA A 12 5.28 13.19 -17.03
CA ALA A 12 4.77 12.67 -18.30
C ALA A 12 5.38 11.32 -18.66
N LEU A 13 5.18 10.29 -17.84
CA LEU A 13 5.25 8.89 -18.26
C LEU A 13 4.18 8.09 -17.50
N PHE A 14 3.62 7.06 -18.13
CA PHE A 14 2.43 6.26 -17.75
C PHE A 14 1.07 6.79 -18.23
N ALA A 15 0.99 6.97 -19.56
CA ALA A 15 -0.21 6.57 -20.30
C ALA A 15 -0.14 5.06 -20.57
N GLY A 16 -0.64 4.27 -19.62
CA GLY A 16 -0.99 2.86 -19.82
C GLY A 16 -2.47 2.70 -19.48
N CYS A 17 -3.27 2.22 -20.44
CA CYS A 17 -4.59 1.67 -20.14
C CYS A 17 -4.39 0.40 -19.32
N GLY A 18 -4.46 0.55 -18.01
CA GLY A 18 -4.46 -0.48 -16.99
C GLY A 18 -4.94 0.21 -15.72
N GLU A 19 -5.84 -0.41 -14.97
CA GLU A 19 -6.46 0.17 -13.78
C GLU A 19 -5.40 0.87 -12.90
N LYS A 20 -5.37 2.20 -12.95
CA LYS A 20 -4.39 3.02 -12.22
C LYS A 20 -4.75 2.93 -10.74
N GLY A 21 -3.90 2.29 -9.93
CA GLY A 21 -3.94 2.43 -8.48
C GLY A 21 -3.98 3.92 -8.07
N ALA A 22 -4.54 4.22 -6.91
CA ALA A 22 -4.96 5.56 -6.48
C ALA A 22 -3.85 6.59 -6.41
N GLY A 23 -2.61 6.14 -6.42
CA GLY A 23 -1.46 7.00 -6.33
C GLY A 23 -1.34 7.57 -4.92
N PRO A 24 -0.56 8.64 -4.74
CA PRO A 24 -0.12 9.10 -3.43
C PRO A 24 -1.22 9.69 -2.54
N SER A 25 -2.45 9.79 -3.04
CA SER A 25 -3.58 10.43 -2.34
C SER A 25 -4.20 9.57 -1.23
N GLY A 26 -3.84 8.28 -1.15
CA GLY A 26 -4.40 7.34 -0.18
C GLY A 26 -5.18 6.21 -0.84
N ILE A 27 -5.56 5.19 -0.06
CA ILE A 27 -6.30 4.03 -0.54
C ILE A 27 -7.77 4.39 -0.82
N ARG A 28 -8.34 3.90 -1.92
CA ARG A 28 -9.78 4.00 -2.19
C ARG A 28 -10.55 2.78 -1.68
N LYS A 29 -11.85 2.97 -1.43
CA LYS A 29 -12.74 1.86 -1.03
C LYS A 29 -12.72 0.72 -2.06
N GLU A 30 -12.75 1.04 -3.35
CA GLU A 30 -12.77 0.05 -4.43
C GLU A 30 -11.47 -0.76 -4.51
N GLU A 31 -10.34 -0.16 -4.13
CA GLU A 31 -9.04 -0.84 -4.07
C GLU A 31 -8.98 -1.75 -2.86
N PHE A 32 -9.42 -1.25 -1.70
CA PHE A 32 -9.52 -2.04 -0.50
C PHE A 32 -10.36 -3.31 -0.71
N ASP A 33 -11.47 -3.20 -1.46
CA ASP A 33 -12.34 -4.33 -1.76
C ASP A 33 -11.70 -5.37 -2.68
N LYS A 34 -10.76 -4.95 -3.52
CA LYS A 34 -9.95 -5.84 -4.36
C LYS A 34 -8.83 -6.54 -3.60
N ILE A 35 -8.55 -6.21 -2.33
CA ILE A 35 -7.54 -6.92 -1.53
C ILE A 35 -8.08 -8.26 -1.05
N TRP A 36 -7.37 -9.36 -1.33
CA TRP A 36 -7.66 -10.70 -0.83
C TRP A 36 -6.58 -11.20 0.13
N MET A 37 -6.92 -12.17 0.99
CA MET A 37 -5.96 -12.82 1.88
C MET A 37 -4.97 -13.65 1.06
N GLY A 38 -3.68 -13.59 1.40
CA GLY A 38 -2.59 -14.19 0.64
C GLY A 38 -2.07 -13.33 -0.52
N MET A 39 -2.64 -12.14 -0.76
CA MET A 39 -2.09 -11.16 -1.71
C MET A 39 -0.68 -10.77 -1.26
N ASP A 40 0.30 -10.83 -2.16
CA ASP A 40 1.67 -10.47 -1.83
C ASP A 40 1.87 -8.94 -1.78
N ASN A 41 2.96 -8.50 -1.15
CA ASN A 41 3.28 -7.08 -1.02
C ASN A 41 3.40 -6.35 -2.37
N TYR A 42 3.92 -7.00 -3.41
CA TYR A 42 4.10 -6.36 -4.71
C TYR A 42 2.76 -6.10 -5.40
N GLU A 43 1.86 -7.09 -5.38
CA GLU A 43 0.50 -6.97 -5.89
C GLU A 43 -0.28 -5.90 -5.11
N LEU A 44 -0.15 -5.90 -3.78
CA LEU A 44 -0.77 -4.91 -2.91
C LEU A 44 -0.33 -3.48 -3.25
N LEU A 45 0.98 -3.26 -3.36
CA LEU A 45 1.53 -1.95 -3.69
C LEU A 45 1.13 -1.48 -5.09
N LYS A 46 1.03 -2.42 -6.05
CA LYS A 46 0.56 -2.11 -7.41
C LYS A 46 -0.93 -1.73 -7.42
N LEU A 47 -1.74 -2.41 -6.60
CA LEU A 47 -3.17 -2.14 -6.48
C LEU A 47 -3.45 -0.77 -5.85
N ILE A 48 -2.81 -0.46 -4.73
CA ILE A 48 -3.03 0.79 -3.99
C ILE A 48 -2.28 1.96 -4.64
N GLY A 49 -1.11 1.71 -5.23
CA GLY A 49 -0.27 2.75 -5.81
C GLY A 49 0.47 3.63 -4.79
N GLY A 50 0.55 3.18 -3.53
CA GLY A 50 1.23 3.87 -2.44
C GLY A 50 1.64 2.94 -1.30
N ASN A 51 2.59 3.38 -0.49
CA ASN A 51 2.96 2.68 0.75
C ASN A 51 2.03 3.12 1.89
N GLY A 52 1.68 2.19 2.77
CA GLY A 52 1.04 2.49 4.03
C GLY A 52 2.09 2.88 5.09
N ASP A 53 1.65 3.54 6.14
CA ASP A 53 2.48 3.79 7.31
C ASP A 53 2.57 2.51 8.15
N ARG A 54 3.78 1.97 8.34
CA ARG A 54 3.96 0.85 9.27
C ARG A 54 3.76 1.35 10.70
N ILE A 55 2.74 0.84 11.38
CA ILE A 55 2.36 1.26 12.74
C ILE A 55 2.70 0.22 13.81
N ALA A 56 2.91 -1.04 13.44
CA ALA A 56 3.37 -2.07 14.34
C ALA A 56 4.18 -3.14 13.60
N GLU A 57 5.06 -3.80 14.34
CA GLU A 57 5.88 -4.92 13.90
C GLU A 57 6.03 -5.90 15.06
N ASP A 58 5.85 -7.18 14.77
CA ASP A 58 6.03 -8.27 15.73
C ASP A 58 6.85 -9.39 15.08
N GLU A 59 7.69 -10.04 15.87
CA GLU A 59 8.54 -11.16 15.44
C GLU A 59 8.38 -12.32 16.42
N GLN A 60 8.01 -13.49 15.89
CA GLN A 60 7.91 -14.72 16.68
C GLN A 60 8.37 -15.92 15.86
N ASN A 61 9.39 -16.65 16.34
CA ASN A 61 9.90 -17.87 15.71
C ASN A 61 10.19 -17.72 14.21
N SER A 62 10.93 -16.67 13.83
CA SER A 62 11.23 -16.32 12.43
C SER A 62 10.02 -15.91 11.59
N VAL A 63 8.83 -15.77 12.19
CA VAL A 63 7.65 -15.19 11.54
C VAL A 63 7.56 -13.71 11.90
N TYR A 64 7.57 -12.87 10.87
CA TYR A 64 7.40 -11.42 10.98
C TYR A 64 5.98 -11.03 10.64
N THR A 65 5.38 -10.17 11.46
CA THR A 65 4.06 -9.59 11.22
C THR A 65 4.17 -8.07 11.18
N TYR A 66 3.73 -7.46 10.09
CA TYR A 66 3.77 -6.02 9.87
C TYR A 66 2.34 -5.48 9.79
N THR A 67 2.03 -4.46 10.60
CA THR A 67 0.74 -3.77 10.54
C THR A 67 0.92 -2.42 9.88
N TYR A 68 0.19 -2.20 8.80
CA TYR A 68 0.20 -0.97 8.02
C TYR A 68 -1.13 -0.24 8.13
N LYS A 69 -1.06 1.09 8.26
CA LYS A 69 -2.18 2.00 8.17
C LYS A 69 -2.14 2.72 6.83
N TYR A 70 -3.22 2.60 6.07
CA TYR A 70 -3.39 3.30 4.79
C TYR A 70 -4.44 4.40 4.95
N PRO A 71 -4.07 5.69 4.89
CA PRO A 71 -5.07 6.77 4.91
C PRO A 71 -5.97 6.66 3.66
N GLY A 72 -7.27 6.88 3.84
CA GLY A 72 -8.22 6.85 2.74
C GLY A 72 -8.20 8.14 1.90
N GLU A 73 -8.31 8.02 0.58
CA GLU A 73 -8.29 9.18 -0.35
C GLU A 73 -9.35 10.24 0.00
N LYS A 74 -10.53 9.78 0.44
CA LYS A 74 -11.69 10.64 0.75
C LYS A 74 -12.05 10.64 2.24
N GLY A 75 -11.14 10.16 3.09
CA GLY A 75 -11.33 9.99 4.53
C GLY A 75 -11.42 8.53 4.97
N GLY A 76 -11.42 8.34 6.29
CA GLY A 76 -11.23 7.02 6.89
C GLY A 76 -9.79 6.53 6.71
N TYR A 77 -9.58 5.26 7.04
CA TYR A 77 -8.32 4.56 6.77
C TYR A 77 -8.57 3.05 6.72
N ALA A 78 -7.60 2.30 6.20
CA ALA A 78 -7.55 0.85 6.31
C ALA A 78 -6.38 0.43 7.20
N ILE A 79 -6.55 -0.69 7.90
CA ILE A 79 -5.45 -1.43 8.51
C ILE A 79 -5.23 -2.69 7.69
N ILE A 80 -3.99 -2.95 7.30
CA ILE A 80 -3.58 -4.16 6.58
C ILE A 80 -2.46 -4.81 7.37
N VAL A 81 -2.62 -6.09 7.67
CA VAL A 81 -1.60 -6.88 8.36
C VAL A 81 -0.98 -7.83 7.34
N MET A 82 0.35 -7.81 7.27
CA MET A 82 1.14 -8.68 6.42
C MET A 82 2.01 -9.61 7.25
N ARG A 83 2.22 -10.82 6.76
CA ARG A 83 3.06 -11.83 7.43
C ARG A 83 4.13 -12.34 6.48
N ALA A 84 5.35 -12.48 6.97
CA ALA A 84 6.45 -13.16 6.29
C ALA A 84 7.02 -14.24 7.20
N ASP A 85 7.03 -15.49 6.74
CA ASP A 85 7.65 -16.61 7.46
C ASP A 85 9.08 -16.80 6.96
N MET A 86 10.10 -16.47 7.74
CA MET A 86 11.50 -16.57 7.32
C MET A 86 12.14 -17.90 7.72
N ALA A 87 11.39 -18.86 8.26
CA ALA A 87 11.93 -20.14 8.75
C ALA A 87 12.43 -21.04 7.60
N GLU A 88 11.73 -21.04 6.46
CA GLU A 88 11.96 -21.99 5.37
C GLU A 88 12.73 -21.39 4.17
N SER A 89 12.81 -20.06 4.05
CA SER A 89 13.44 -19.40 2.90
C SER A 89 13.81 -17.94 3.16
N ILE A 90 14.97 -17.54 2.60
CA ILE A 90 15.47 -16.15 2.55
C ILE A 90 14.66 -15.22 1.63
N LEU A 91 13.75 -15.75 0.82
CA LEU A 91 12.95 -14.99 -0.15
C LEU A 91 11.45 -14.98 0.17
N ASN A 92 11.07 -15.04 1.45
CA ASN A 92 9.65 -15.00 1.79
C ASN A 92 9.07 -13.58 1.64
N ILE A 93 8.16 -13.45 0.68
CA ILE A 93 7.48 -12.21 0.37
C ILE A 93 6.31 -12.08 1.35
N PRO A 94 6.18 -10.95 2.07
CA PRO A 94 5.05 -10.76 2.97
C PRO A 94 3.72 -10.85 2.23
N GLU A 95 2.75 -11.56 2.82
CA GLU A 95 1.40 -11.73 2.29
C GLU A 95 0.35 -11.12 3.23
N VAL A 96 -0.77 -10.65 2.69
CA VAL A 96 -1.88 -10.12 3.50
C VAL A 96 -2.53 -11.24 4.30
N VAL A 97 -2.56 -11.09 5.63
CA VAL A 97 -3.22 -12.04 6.55
C VAL A 97 -4.43 -11.44 7.27
N SER A 98 -4.56 -10.11 7.27
CA SER A 98 -5.76 -9.42 7.76
C SER A 98 -5.94 -8.07 7.06
N LYS A 99 -7.19 -7.62 6.95
CA LYS A 99 -7.56 -6.28 6.51
C LYS A 99 -8.78 -5.76 7.26
N GLU A 100 -8.77 -4.48 7.61
CA GLU A 100 -9.87 -3.81 8.31
C GLU A 100 -10.17 -2.45 7.68
N ASP A 101 -11.46 -2.14 7.50
CA ASP A 101 -11.94 -0.86 7.02
C ASP A 101 -12.39 0.00 8.20
N HIS A 102 -11.78 1.17 8.35
CA HIS A 102 -12.09 2.16 9.39
C HIS A 102 -12.76 3.40 8.78
N GLY A 103 -13.74 3.18 7.89
CA GLY A 103 -14.62 4.22 7.34
C GLY A 103 -14.12 4.82 6.03
N LEU A 104 -13.52 4.01 5.16
CA LEU A 104 -13.17 4.41 3.80
C LEU A 104 -14.40 4.87 3.01
N LYS A 105 -14.20 5.84 2.12
CA LYS A 105 -15.24 6.50 1.32
C LYS A 105 -14.98 6.48 -0.18
#